data_AF-A0A6J5IRY4-F1
#
_entry.id   AF-A0A6J5IRY4-F1
#
_cell.length_a   1.000
_cell.length_b   1.000
_cell.length_c   1.000
_cell.angle_alpha   90.00
_cell.angle_beta   90.00
_cell.angle_gamma   90.00
#
_symmetry.space_group_name_H-M   'P 1'
#
loop_
_entity.id
_entity.type
_entity.pdbx_description
1 polymer ?
#
loop_
_entity_poly.entity_id
_entity_poly.type
_entity_poly.pdbx_seq_one_letter_code
_entity_poly.pdbx_strand_id
1 'polypeptide(L)'
;MTIDESNQIEELLSEWYDWQAGYVPSLGYGRVDPSCRGFSEDERTATADERSEEADRKAAKKRAEQVDVCVDALTWQERAAIQRHMKAKRIGAMNNACGAKVWSNPRGLDLSDAHASYQAVKEALYPRLMTRGLLKEPQPA
;
A
#
# COMPACT_ATOMS: atom_id res chain seq x y z
N MET A 1 -0.99 20.42 -4.19
CA MET A 1 -1.15 19.42 -3.12
C MET A 1 -0.64 20.02 -1.82
N THR A 2 -1.42 19.96 -0.76
CA THR A 2 -1.02 20.39 0.59
C THR A 2 -0.10 19.36 1.25
N ILE A 3 0.57 19.73 2.35
CA ILE A 3 1.40 18.80 3.12
C ILE A 3 0.54 17.65 3.68
N ASP A 4 -0.69 17.96 4.12
CA ASP A 4 -1.62 16.97 4.62
C ASP A 4 -2.02 15.95 3.54
N GLU A 5 -2.42 16.42 2.36
CA GLU A 5 -2.75 15.56 1.22
C GLU A 5 -1.56 14.67 0.81
N SER A 6 -0.35 15.23 0.80
CA SER A 6 0.88 14.46 0.51
C SER A 6 1.13 13.35 1.53
N ASN A 7 0.82 13.60 2.80
CA ASN A 7 0.92 12.61 3.87
C ASN A 7 -0.16 11.54 3.75
N GLN A 8 -1.41 11.92 3.44
CA GLN A 8 -2.48 10.96 3.19
C GLN A 8 -2.15 10.03 2.02
N ILE A 9 -1.58 10.55 0.93
CA ILE A 9 -1.09 9.72 -0.19
C ILE A 9 0.05 8.80 0.26
N GLU A 10 0.97 9.28 1.09
CA GLU A 10 2.06 8.46 1.63
C GLU A 10 1.54 7.29 2.48
N GLU A 11 0.51 7.53 3.29
CA GLU A 11 -0.15 6.52 4.11
C GLU A 11 -0.83 5.46 3.23
N LEU A 12 -1.63 5.89 2.24
CA LEU A 12 -2.28 5.00 1.28
C LEU A 12 -1.28 4.14 0.50
N LEU A 13 -0.17 4.74 0.05
CA LEU A 13 0.88 4.00 -0.65
C LEU A 13 1.65 3.06 0.27
N SER A 14 1.78 3.39 1.55
CA SER A 14 2.40 2.48 2.54
C SER A 14 1.49 1.26 2.79
N GLU A 15 0.19 1.49 3.01
CA GLU A 15 -0.81 0.42 3.16
C GLU A 15 -0.86 -0.48 1.92
N TRP A 16 -0.88 0.11 0.72
CA TRP A 16 -0.85 -0.63 -0.54
C TRP A 16 0.45 -1.43 -0.72
N TYR A 17 1.61 -0.86 -0.38
CA TYR A 17 2.90 -1.55 -0.50
C TYR A 17 3.00 -2.75 0.44
N ASP A 18 2.48 -2.62 1.67
CA ASP A 18 2.40 -3.72 2.63
C ASP A 18 1.43 -4.80 2.15
N TRP A 19 0.28 -4.42 1.60
CA TRP A 19 -0.69 -5.34 0.99
C TRP A 19 -0.09 -6.11 -0.19
N GLN A 20 0.64 -5.44 -1.10
CA GLN A 20 1.32 -6.10 -2.22
C GLN A 20 2.38 -7.09 -1.76
N ALA A 21 3.12 -6.78 -0.68
CA ALA A 21 4.11 -7.70 -0.11
C ALA A 21 3.47 -8.99 0.44
N GLY A 22 2.18 -8.94 0.80
CA GLY A 22 1.38 -10.09 1.20
C GLY A 22 0.76 -10.88 0.04
N TYR A 23 0.99 -10.50 -1.22
CA TYR A 23 0.43 -11.20 -2.36
C TYR A 23 0.96 -12.64 -2.45
N VAL A 24 0.04 -13.60 -2.33
CA VAL A 24 0.31 -15.03 -2.56
C VAL A 24 -0.36 -15.41 -3.88
N PRO A 25 0.40 -15.78 -4.93
CA PRO A 25 -0.18 -16.24 -6.17
C PRO A 25 -1.14 -17.41 -5.94
N SER A 26 -2.31 -17.38 -6.58
CA SER A 26 -3.21 -18.55 -6.57
C SER A 26 -2.56 -19.66 -7.41
N LEU A 27 -2.02 -20.68 -6.76
CA LEU A 27 -1.30 -21.80 -7.39
C LEU A 27 -2.24 -22.81 -8.12
N GLY A 28 -3.45 -22.40 -8.48
CA GLY A 28 -4.43 -23.21 -9.21
C GLY A 28 -5.67 -23.60 -8.40
N TYR A 29 -6.45 -24.53 -8.94
CA TYR A 29 -7.67 -25.01 -8.30
C TYR A 29 -7.33 -25.89 -7.10
N GLY A 30 -7.60 -25.40 -5.89
CA GLY A 30 -7.51 -26.22 -4.68
C GLY A 30 -8.45 -27.43 -4.77
N ARG A 31 -8.15 -28.49 -4.02
CA ARG A 31 -8.96 -29.73 -3.94
C ARG A 31 -10.36 -29.52 -3.33
N VAL A 32 -10.72 -28.29 -3.01
CA VAL A 32 -11.99 -27.89 -2.38
C VAL A 32 -12.93 -27.41 -3.47
N ASP A 33 -14.17 -27.91 -3.41
CA ASP A 33 -15.25 -27.47 -4.29
C ASP A 33 -15.41 -25.94 -4.26
N PRO A 34 -15.61 -25.27 -5.41
CA PRO A 34 -15.84 -23.83 -5.45
C PRO A 34 -16.93 -23.32 -4.50
N SER A 35 -17.99 -24.09 -4.24
CA SER A 35 -19.08 -23.67 -3.33
C SER A 35 -18.69 -23.70 -1.86
N CYS A 36 -17.66 -24.47 -1.49
CA CYS A 36 -17.18 -24.63 -0.12
C CYS A 36 -15.88 -23.86 0.13
N ARG A 37 -15.37 -23.12 -0.87
CA ARG A 37 -14.12 -22.38 -0.77
C ARG A 37 -14.28 -21.16 0.13
N GLY A 38 -13.50 -21.11 1.22
CA GLY A 38 -13.52 -20.00 2.17
C GLY A 38 -14.55 -20.13 3.29
N PHE A 39 -15.31 -21.24 3.34
CA PHE A 39 -16.14 -21.57 4.48
C PHE A 39 -15.27 -21.99 5.66
N SER A 40 -15.45 -21.35 6.82
CA SER A 40 -14.90 -21.81 8.10
C SER A 40 -16.00 -21.87 9.15
N GLU A 41 -16.03 -22.94 9.95
CA GLU A 41 -16.94 -23.05 11.09
C GLU A 41 -16.63 -22.01 12.19
N ASP A 42 -15.39 -21.51 12.23
CA ASP A 42 -14.92 -20.52 13.20
C ASP A 42 -15.70 -19.19 13.10
N GLU A 43 -16.25 -18.86 11.93
CA GLU A 43 -17.07 -17.65 11.74
C GLU A 43 -18.33 -17.64 12.62
N ARG A 44 -18.85 -18.82 13.01
CA ARG A 44 -20.04 -18.94 13.86
C ARG A 44 -19.74 -18.56 15.31
N THR A 45 -18.52 -18.83 15.78
CA THR A 45 -18.07 -18.55 17.15
C THR A 45 -17.29 -17.25 17.28
N ALA A 46 -17.04 -16.56 16.16
CA ALA A 46 -16.33 -15.29 16.15
C ALA A 46 -16.98 -14.27 17.09
N THR A 47 -16.18 -13.68 17.96
CA THR A 47 -16.53 -12.60 18.86
C THR A 47 -16.85 -11.32 18.08
N ALA A 48 -17.44 -10.33 18.77
CA ALA A 48 -17.69 -9.02 18.14
C ALA A 48 -16.38 -8.36 17.68
N ASP A 49 -15.32 -8.47 18.48
CA ASP A 49 -14.01 -7.91 18.19
C ASP A 49 -13.38 -8.57 16.95
N GLU A 50 -13.38 -9.91 16.87
CA GLU A 50 -12.85 -10.64 15.71
C GLU A 50 -13.59 -10.30 14.41
N ARG A 51 -14.92 -10.09 14.48
CA ARG A 51 -15.69 -9.63 13.30
C ARG A 51 -15.34 -8.20 12.90
N SER A 52 -15.07 -7.31 13.87
CA SER A 52 -14.64 -5.94 13.59
C SER A 52 -13.27 -5.94 12.91
N GLU A 53 -12.31 -6.68 13.45
CA GLU A 53 -10.97 -6.83 12.86
C GLU A 53 -11.04 -7.40 11.44
N GLU A 54 -11.90 -8.38 11.19
CA GLU A 54 -12.13 -8.93 9.86
C GLU A 54 -12.74 -7.90 8.89
N ALA A 55 -13.69 -7.09 9.37
CA ALA A 55 -14.26 -6.00 8.59
C ALA A 55 -13.19 -4.94 8.23
N ASP A 56 -12.34 -4.59 9.18
CA ASP A 56 -11.24 -3.64 9.00
C ASP A 56 -10.20 -4.16 8.00
N ARG A 57 -9.83 -5.46 8.10
CA ARG A 57 -8.95 -6.11 7.10
C ARG A 57 -9.57 -6.11 5.70
N LYS A 58 -10.87 -6.41 5.58
CA LYS A 58 -11.59 -6.33 4.30
C LYS A 58 -11.65 -4.92 3.75
N ALA A 59 -11.85 -3.92 4.60
CA ALA A 59 -11.84 -2.51 4.20
C ALA A 59 -10.45 -2.06 3.73
N ALA A 60 -9.40 -2.43 4.45
CA ALA A 60 -8.00 -2.18 4.08
C ALA A 60 -7.65 -2.81 2.74
N LYS A 61 -8.01 -4.09 2.55
CA LYS A 61 -7.83 -4.78 1.26
C LYS A 61 -8.54 -4.03 0.12
N LYS A 62 -9.81 -3.65 0.29
CA LYS A 62 -10.54 -2.90 -0.74
C LYS A 62 -9.89 -1.54 -1.05
N ARG A 63 -9.39 -0.82 -0.03
CA ARG A 63 -8.66 0.43 -0.24
C ARG A 63 -7.37 0.19 -1.03
N ALA A 64 -6.58 -0.80 -0.65
CA ALA A 64 -5.36 -1.17 -1.36
C ALA A 64 -5.65 -1.54 -2.83
N GLU A 65 -6.70 -2.30 -3.10
CA GLU A 65 -7.14 -2.62 -4.48
C GLU A 65 -7.51 -1.35 -5.27
N GLN A 66 -8.16 -0.35 -4.67
CA GLN A 66 -8.44 0.92 -5.36
C GLN A 66 -7.17 1.73 -5.64
N VAL A 67 -6.21 1.72 -4.71
CA VAL A 67 -4.89 2.35 -4.90
C VAL A 67 -4.13 1.64 -6.02
N ASP A 68 -4.17 0.30 -6.07
CA ASP A 68 -3.53 -0.51 -7.10
C ASP A 68 -4.01 -0.12 -8.51
N VAL A 69 -5.32 0.05 -8.71
CA VAL A 69 -5.88 0.53 -9.97
C VAL A 69 -5.38 1.93 -10.35
N CYS A 70 -5.19 2.82 -9.37
CA CYS A 70 -4.63 4.15 -9.63
C CYS A 70 -3.15 4.09 -10.00
N VAL A 71 -2.37 3.22 -9.35
CA VAL A 71 -0.95 3.00 -9.61
C VAL A 71 -0.74 2.33 -10.97
N ASP A 72 -1.57 1.37 -11.36
CA ASP A 72 -1.48 0.68 -12.64
C ASP A 72 -1.70 1.61 -13.85
N ALA A 73 -2.44 2.69 -13.65
CA ALA A 73 -2.69 3.68 -14.68
C ALA A 73 -1.57 4.74 -14.80
N LEU A 74 -0.49 4.61 -14.02
CA LEU A 74 0.75 5.37 -14.16
C LEU A 74 1.70 4.72 -15.18
N THR A 75 2.67 5.50 -15.65
CA THR A 75 3.78 4.98 -16.46
C THR A 75 4.63 3.98 -15.66
N TRP A 76 5.40 3.15 -16.37
CA TRP A 76 6.29 2.19 -15.69
C TRP A 76 7.38 2.88 -14.87
N GLN A 77 7.86 4.06 -15.31
CA GLN A 77 8.86 4.86 -14.58
C GLN A 77 8.29 5.38 -13.26
N GLU A 78 7.07 5.91 -13.29
CA GLU A 78 6.38 6.40 -12.08
C GLU A 78 6.14 5.27 -11.08
N ARG A 79 5.69 4.09 -11.55
CA ARG A 79 5.55 2.90 -10.69
C ARG A 79 6.88 2.48 -10.08
N ALA A 80 7.96 2.50 -10.86
CA ALA A 80 9.30 2.19 -10.36
C ALA A 80 9.77 3.20 -9.31
N ALA A 81 9.43 4.48 -9.45
CA ALA A 81 9.74 5.52 -8.46
C ALA A 81 9.04 5.25 -7.12
N ILE A 82 7.75 4.88 -7.12
CA ILE A 82 7.02 4.47 -5.90
C ILE A 82 7.71 3.27 -5.25
N GLN A 83 7.95 2.21 -6.02
CA GLN A 83 8.56 0.98 -5.52
C GLN A 83 9.95 1.23 -4.90
N ARG A 84 10.77 2.06 -5.56
CA ARG A 84 12.09 2.47 -5.07
C ARG A 84 11.99 3.24 -3.76
N HIS A 85 11.09 4.22 -3.67
CA HIS A 85 10.88 5.02 -2.47
C HIS A 85 10.40 4.17 -1.30
N MET A 86 9.36 3.36 -1.51
CA MET A 86 8.81 2.48 -0.46
C MET A 86 9.82 1.46 0.04
N LYS A 87 10.59 0.85 -0.86
CA LYS A 87 11.68 -0.05 -0.48
C LYS A 87 12.76 0.66 0.33
N ALA A 88 13.16 1.86 -0.08
CA ALA A 88 14.15 2.66 0.65
C ALA A 88 13.66 3.05 2.06
N LYS A 89 12.39 3.46 2.18
CA LYS A 89 11.72 3.76 3.46
C LYS A 89 11.73 2.54 4.39
N ARG A 90 11.31 1.36 3.91
CA ARG A 90 11.31 0.11 4.69
C ARG A 90 12.73 -0.30 5.12
N ILE A 91 13.71 -0.22 4.23
CA ILE A 91 15.13 -0.49 4.57
C ILE A 91 15.64 0.51 5.62
N GLY A 92 15.30 1.78 5.49
CA GLY A 92 15.63 2.82 6.46
C GLY A 92 15.10 2.48 7.85
N ALA A 93 13.82 2.12 7.95
CA ALA A 93 13.20 1.70 9.20
C ALA A 93 13.89 0.47 9.82
N MET A 94 14.21 -0.55 9.01
CA MET A 94 14.92 -1.75 9.48
C MET A 94 16.32 -1.44 10.01
N ASN A 95 17.11 -0.65 9.28
CA ASN A 95 18.43 -0.22 9.73
C ASN A 95 18.35 0.57 11.04
N ASN A 96 17.35 1.44 11.16
CA ASN A 96 17.15 2.26 12.36
C ASN A 96 16.78 1.38 13.57
N ALA A 97 15.90 0.40 13.38
CA ALA A 97 15.55 -0.59 14.41
C ALA A 97 16.75 -1.46 14.82
N CYS A 98 17.64 -1.80 13.88
CA CYS A 98 18.87 -2.53 14.17
C CYS A 98 20.00 -1.65 14.73
N GLY A 99 19.84 -0.32 14.74
CA GLY A 99 20.91 0.63 15.10
C GLY A 99 22.14 0.58 14.19
N ALA A 100 22.03 -0.03 13.01
CA ALA A 100 23.15 -0.29 12.11
C ALA A 100 22.73 -0.19 10.64
N LYS A 101 23.64 0.29 9.79
CA LYS A 101 23.42 0.42 8.34
C LYS A 101 23.77 -0.89 7.61
N VAL A 102 22.97 -1.93 7.84
CA VAL A 102 23.20 -3.27 7.31
C VAL A 102 22.75 -3.38 5.85
N TRP A 103 21.57 -2.86 5.53
CA TRP A 103 21.01 -2.92 4.18
C TRP A 103 21.18 -1.58 3.47
N SER A 104 21.82 -1.58 2.30
CA SER A 104 21.98 -0.38 1.48
C SER A 104 22.05 -0.72 -0.01
N ASN A 105 21.70 0.25 -0.86
CA ASN A 105 21.86 0.11 -2.30
C ASN A 105 23.20 0.75 -2.73
N PRO A 106 24.23 -0.03 -3.07
CA PRO A 106 25.53 0.52 -3.46
C PRO A 106 25.52 1.22 -4.82
N ARG A 107 24.45 1.06 -5.62
CA ARG A 107 24.29 1.68 -6.95
C ARG A 107 23.37 2.91 -6.93
N GLY A 108 22.86 3.31 -5.75
CA GLY A 108 21.98 4.47 -5.61
C GLY A 108 22.76 5.77 -5.62
N LEU A 109 23.16 6.24 -6.80
CA LEU A 109 24.04 7.41 -6.96
C LEU A 109 23.33 8.77 -6.88
N ASP A 110 22.00 8.83 -7.05
CA ASP A 110 21.23 10.08 -6.94
C ASP A 110 19.96 9.90 -6.09
N LEU A 111 19.94 10.57 -4.93
CA LEU A 111 18.80 10.63 -4.02
C LEU A 111 17.89 11.82 -4.30
N SER A 112 18.44 12.90 -4.89
CA SER A 112 17.70 14.11 -5.21
C SER A 112 16.74 13.86 -6.36
N ASP A 113 17.22 13.22 -7.44
CA ASP A 113 16.39 12.81 -8.57
C ASP A 113 15.31 11.79 -8.18
N ALA A 114 15.63 10.89 -7.26
CA ALA A 114 14.66 9.92 -6.74
C ALA A 114 13.52 10.59 -5.95
N HIS A 115 13.83 11.61 -5.13
CA HIS A 115 12.81 12.35 -4.39
C HIS A 115 11.94 13.20 -5.32
N ALA A 116 12.55 13.92 -6.26
CA ALA A 116 11.83 14.73 -7.24
C ALA A 116 10.89 13.87 -8.09
N SER A 117 11.37 12.72 -8.58
CA SER A 117 10.56 11.75 -9.32
C SER A 117 9.38 11.25 -8.49
N TYR A 118 9.59 10.97 -7.19
CA TYR A 118 8.53 10.53 -6.31
C TYR A 118 7.47 11.61 -6.04
N GLN A 119 7.88 12.88 -5.90
CA GLN A 119 6.93 14.00 -5.75
C GLN A 119 6.08 14.17 -7.00
N ALA A 120 6.68 14.11 -8.20
CA ALA A 120 5.94 14.14 -9.46
C ALA A 120 4.89 13.01 -9.54
N VAL A 121 5.22 11.82 -9.02
CA VAL A 121 4.28 10.70 -8.96
C VAL A 121 3.11 10.98 -8.02
N LYS A 122 3.35 11.62 -6.87
CA LYS A 122 2.25 12.02 -5.96
C LYS A 122 1.31 13.01 -6.65
N GLU A 123 1.85 13.96 -7.40
CA GLU A 123 1.04 14.91 -8.17
C GLU A 123 0.20 14.20 -9.25
N ALA A 124 0.77 13.20 -9.94
CA ALA A 124 0.05 12.40 -10.93
C ALA A 124 -1.03 11.47 -10.31
N LEU A 125 -0.80 10.99 -9.09
CA LEU A 125 -1.75 10.15 -8.34
C LEU A 125 -2.88 10.96 -7.71
N TYR A 126 -2.60 12.16 -7.23
CA TYR A 126 -3.53 13.01 -6.50
C TYR A 126 -4.93 13.11 -7.16
N PRO A 127 -5.07 13.51 -8.44
CA PRO A 127 -6.40 13.64 -9.06
C PRO A 127 -7.15 12.30 -9.15
N ARG A 128 -6.43 11.18 -9.29
CA ARG A 128 -7.01 9.84 -9.39
C ARG A 128 -7.55 9.36 -8.04
N LEU A 129 -6.79 9.63 -6.97
CA LEU A 129 -7.18 9.30 -5.60
C LEU A 129 -8.33 10.18 -5.12
N MET A 130 -8.32 11.48 -5.46
CA MET A 130 -9.44 12.41 -5.22
C MET A 130 -10.73 11.93 -5.88
N THR A 131 -10.68 11.57 -7.17
CA THR A 131 -11.86 11.11 -7.92
C THR A 131 -12.49 9.85 -7.32
N ARG A 132 -11.69 9.00 -6.66
CA ARG A 132 -12.17 7.79 -5.97
C ARG A 132 -12.58 8.01 -4.51
N GLY A 133 -12.50 9.24 -4.00
CA GLY A 133 -12.84 9.56 -2.61
C GLY A 133 -11.93 8.88 -1.58
N LEU A 134 -10.67 8.62 -1.93
CA LEU A 134 -9.71 7.96 -1.04
C LEU A 134 -9.00 8.93 -0.10
N LEU A 135 -9.04 10.23 -0.41
CA LEU A 135 -8.49 11.29 0.43
C LEU A 135 -9.59 11.83 1.34
N LYS A 136 -9.26 12.11 2.60
CA LYS A 136 -10.14 12.75 3.56
C LYS A 136 -10.20 14.24 3.24
N GLU A 137 -11.41 14.79 3.17
CA GLU A 137 -11.58 16.24 3.13
C GLU A 137 -10.98 16.86 4.40
N PRO A 138 -10.36 18.05 4.30
CA PRO A 138 -9.89 18.77 5.47
C PRO A 138 -11.10 19.07 6.36
N GLN A 139 -11.20 18.34 7.47
CA GLN A 139 -12.30 18.51 8.41
C GLN A 139 -12.18 19.92 9.02
N PRO A 140 -13.16 20.81 8.82
CA PRO A 140 -13.11 22.13 9.44
C PRO A 140 -13.16 21.95 10.96
N ALA A 141 -12.24 22.65 11.64
CA ALA A 141 -12.14 22.68 13.10
C ALA A 141 -13.39 23.27 13.77
#